data_AF-A0A7S2QE16-F1
#
_entry.id   AF-A0A7S2QE16-F1
#
_cell.length_a   1.000
_cell.length_b   1.000
_cell.length_c   1.000
_cell.angle_alpha   90.00
_cell.angle_beta   90.00
_cell.angle_gamma   90.00
#
_symmetry.space_group_name_H-M   'P 1'
#
loop_
_entity.id
_entity.type
_entity.pdbx_description
1 polymer ?
#
loop_
_entity_poly.entity_id
_entity_poly.type
_entity_poly.pdbx_seq_one_letter_code
_entity_poly.pdbx_strand_id
1 'polypeptide(L)'
;MLNQHLARKPFKIRFAELDDLPELERLEATAWQEELAAPREVLRRRLETSPTTCLACEYQGRVAAVLYMQRIDSLDVVDTQSFLSLSETHSPKGRILQLITICTDPAVQHMGIGFDLRSFAVHWARVDPSIDSVVGVTRTRDYFSYPGTMQDYVDKHIAGELTDAVLDFHTSFGAEIVKLVPNFRPEDVDNGGVGVLIQYNKVDIPGPRAVARIEAQQATQSLDLIMELMEDIGYKLDRSMIDKGFFDYGMDSLELVRIRNKLSHALSMELPATLLLDCPTVGQLAMQLDKDRGLEAQEQSEQEEEEVLPDGGRRRWDTITGKDLLEILERCKRIYALPQYQRKFTELSKKCYPDMLKYIMFIESVCVEVEGAVFQEFGLLVDRSSWESVQAARHEMMRATMKFWIEVPDLRTANMEVLHITKQDQKWN
;
A
#
# COMPACT_ATOMS: atom_id res chain seq x y z
N MET A 1 -1.34 -15.04 26.18
CA MET A 1 -1.44 -13.66 25.68
C MET A 1 -0.86 -13.46 24.27
N LEU A 2 -0.18 -14.42 23.63
CA LEU A 2 0.32 -14.25 22.26
C LEU A 2 -0.77 -14.30 21.15
N ASN A 3 -1.92 -14.93 21.41
CA ASN A 3 -2.97 -15.13 20.41
C ASN A 3 -3.85 -13.90 20.13
N GLN A 4 -3.70 -12.80 20.88
CA GLN A 4 -4.50 -11.57 20.65
C GLN A 4 -3.93 -10.67 19.53
N HIS A 5 -2.70 -10.93 19.06
CA HIS A 5 -2.03 -10.13 18.02
C HIS A 5 -1.74 -10.90 16.73
N LEU A 6 -2.17 -12.16 16.63
CA LEU A 6 -1.97 -12.99 15.43
C LEU A 6 -3.18 -12.87 14.50
N ALA A 7 -3.09 -11.98 13.52
CA ALA A 7 -4.07 -11.89 12.44
C ALA A 7 -3.79 -12.98 11.40
N ARG A 8 -4.79 -13.80 11.10
CA ARG A 8 -4.68 -14.79 10.02
C ARG A 8 -4.68 -14.08 8.68
N LYS A 9 -3.61 -14.22 7.90
CA LYS A 9 -3.57 -13.77 6.51
C LYS A 9 -4.63 -14.53 5.68
N PRO A 10 -5.28 -13.87 4.70
CA PRO A 10 -6.36 -14.48 3.91
C PRO A 10 -5.86 -15.42 2.80
N PHE A 11 -4.56 -15.70 2.75
CA PHE A 11 -3.91 -16.56 1.75
C PHE A 11 -3.06 -17.64 2.45
N LYS A 12 -2.62 -18.64 1.68
CA LYS A 12 -1.79 -19.75 2.15
C LYS A 12 -0.50 -19.84 1.35
N ILE A 13 0.64 -19.90 2.03
CA ILE A 13 1.93 -20.22 1.41
C ILE A 13 2.14 -21.74 1.50
N ARG A 14 2.53 -22.36 0.39
CA ARG A 14 2.89 -23.79 0.27
C ARG A 14 4.03 -23.95 -0.73
N PHE A 15 4.59 -25.16 -0.84
CA PHE A 15 5.48 -25.45 -1.95
C PHE A 15 4.71 -25.42 -3.28
N ALA A 16 5.37 -24.92 -4.32
CA ALA A 16 4.87 -24.97 -5.68
C ALA A 16 5.03 -26.39 -6.23
N GLU A 17 4.03 -26.87 -6.97
CA GLU A 17 3.97 -28.21 -7.53
C GLU A 17 3.87 -28.15 -9.06
N LEU A 18 4.20 -29.24 -9.75
CA LEU A 18 4.11 -29.30 -11.22
C LEU A 18 2.69 -29.04 -11.74
N ASP A 19 1.67 -29.38 -10.96
CA ASP A 19 0.27 -29.14 -11.30
C ASP A 19 -0.09 -27.64 -11.28
N ASP A 20 0.72 -26.79 -10.63
CA ASP A 20 0.55 -25.34 -10.65
C ASP A 20 0.99 -24.72 -11.99
N LEU A 21 1.73 -25.45 -12.83
CA LEU A 21 2.38 -24.90 -14.03
C LEU A 21 1.47 -24.06 -14.95
N PRO A 22 0.20 -24.44 -15.22
CA PRO A 22 -0.71 -23.58 -16.00
C PRO A 22 -0.99 -22.22 -15.35
N GLU A 23 -1.15 -22.16 -14.02
CA GLU A 23 -1.35 -20.90 -13.30
C GLU A 23 -0.05 -20.10 -13.21
N LEU A 24 1.10 -20.76 -13.12
CA LEU A 24 2.40 -20.10 -13.11
C LEU A 24 2.72 -19.41 -14.45
N GLU A 25 2.37 -20.04 -15.58
CA GLU A 25 2.46 -19.39 -16.90
C GLU A 25 1.56 -18.15 -16.99
N ARG A 26 0.33 -18.26 -16.49
CA ARG A 26 -0.60 -17.14 -16.42
C ARG A 26 -0.01 -16.00 -15.60
N LEU A 27 0.54 -16.31 -14.41
CA LEU A 27 1.17 -15.32 -13.54
C LEU A 27 2.33 -14.62 -14.25
N GLU A 28 3.24 -15.36 -14.88
CA GLU A 28 4.35 -14.77 -15.64
C GLU A 28 3.87 -13.82 -16.74
N ALA A 29 2.89 -14.25 -17.55
CA ALA A 29 2.34 -13.44 -18.63
C ALA A 29 1.61 -12.17 -18.13
N THR A 30 1.10 -12.18 -16.89
CA THR A 30 0.44 -11.00 -16.30
C THR A 30 1.39 -10.08 -15.54
N ALA A 31 2.47 -10.62 -14.98
CA ALA A 31 3.40 -9.87 -14.13
C ALA A 31 4.53 -9.20 -14.93
N TRP A 32 4.84 -9.71 -16.12
CA TRP A 32 5.96 -9.24 -16.95
C TRP A 32 5.53 -8.86 -18.36
N GLN A 33 6.35 -8.02 -18.99
CA GLN A 33 6.32 -7.85 -20.45
C GLN A 33 6.69 -9.17 -21.13
N GLU A 34 6.24 -9.38 -22.36
CA GLU A 34 6.37 -10.64 -23.09
C GLU A 34 7.84 -11.11 -23.17
N GLU A 35 8.76 -10.18 -23.39
CA GLU A 35 10.21 -10.42 -23.50
C GLU A 35 10.87 -10.77 -22.15
N LEU A 36 10.20 -10.44 -21.04
CA LEU A 36 10.65 -10.70 -19.67
C LEU A 36 9.84 -11.82 -18.99
N ALA A 37 8.86 -12.43 -19.65
CA ALA A 37 8.19 -13.59 -19.08
C ALA A 37 9.07 -14.85 -19.26
N ALA A 38 9.27 -15.62 -18.19
CA ALA A 38 9.95 -16.90 -18.32
C ALA A 38 9.06 -17.91 -19.07
N PRO A 39 9.55 -18.60 -20.12
CA PRO A 39 8.72 -19.52 -20.88
C PRO A 39 8.41 -20.79 -20.06
N ARG A 40 7.34 -21.51 -20.44
CA ARG A 40 6.87 -22.74 -19.77
C ARG A 40 7.98 -23.70 -19.38
N GLU A 41 8.92 -23.92 -20.28
CA GLU A 41 10.00 -24.88 -20.06
C GLU A 41 10.93 -24.46 -18.91
N VAL A 42 11.22 -23.15 -18.78
CA VAL A 42 12.04 -22.62 -17.67
C VAL A 42 11.28 -22.80 -16.37
N LEU A 43 9.98 -22.48 -16.36
CA LEU A 43 9.14 -22.64 -15.18
C LEU A 43 9.09 -24.10 -14.72
N ARG A 44 8.85 -25.01 -15.66
CA ARG A 44 8.88 -26.46 -15.38
C ARG A 44 10.24 -26.88 -14.83
N ARG A 45 11.33 -26.46 -15.47
CA ARG A 45 12.70 -26.81 -15.05
C ARG A 45 12.99 -26.33 -13.63
N ARG A 46 12.55 -25.13 -13.25
CA ARG A 46 12.66 -24.62 -11.87
C ARG A 46 11.97 -25.56 -10.88
N LEU A 47 10.74 -25.97 -11.18
CA LEU A 47 9.99 -26.89 -10.31
C LEU A 47 10.61 -28.30 -10.23
N GLU A 48 11.12 -28.83 -11.34
CA GLU A 48 11.73 -30.16 -11.39
C GLU A 48 13.11 -30.20 -10.70
N THR A 49 13.91 -29.15 -10.88
CA THR A 49 15.27 -29.08 -10.34
C THR A 49 15.29 -28.76 -8.85
N SER A 50 14.39 -27.89 -8.37
CA SER A 50 14.37 -27.43 -6.98
C SER A 50 12.96 -27.46 -6.36
N PRO A 51 12.31 -28.64 -6.33
CA PRO A 51 10.91 -28.78 -5.92
C PRO A 51 10.66 -28.37 -4.47
N THR A 52 11.69 -28.45 -3.62
CA THR A 52 11.58 -28.13 -2.19
C THR A 52 11.90 -26.69 -1.86
N THR A 53 12.19 -25.84 -2.85
CA THR A 53 12.54 -24.43 -2.62
C THR A 53 11.61 -23.45 -3.31
N CYS A 54 10.74 -23.87 -4.22
CA CYS A 54 9.78 -22.95 -4.85
C CYS A 54 8.51 -22.83 -3.98
N LEU A 55 8.06 -21.60 -3.74
CA LEU A 55 6.89 -21.31 -2.92
C LEU A 55 5.75 -20.73 -3.77
N ALA A 56 4.55 -21.27 -3.62
CA ALA A 56 3.32 -20.75 -4.19
C ALA A 56 2.45 -20.14 -3.09
N CYS A 57 1.80 -19.02 -3.39
CA CYS A 57 0.78 -18.42 -2.57
C CYS A 57 -0.60 -18.65 -3.18
N GLU A 58 -1.48 -19.30 -2.43
CA GLU A 58 -2.84 -19.60 -2.81
C GLU A 58 -3.82 -18.62 -2.17
N TYR A 59 -4.63 -17.97 -3.00
CA TYR A 59 -5.69 -17.06 -2.59
C TYR A 59 -6.96 -17.37 -3.39
N GLN A 60 -8.10 -17.51 -2.69
CA GLN A 60 -9.39 -17.86 -3.28
C GLN A 60 -9.34 -19.09 -4.22
N GLY A 61 -8.54 -20.10 -3.84
CA GLY A 61 -8.42 -21.37 -4.57
C GLY A 61 -7.60 -21.31 -5.87
N ARG A 62 -6.79 -20.25 -6.06
CA ARG A 62 -5.86 -20.11 -7.19
C ARG A 62 -4.47 -19.69 -6.73
N VAL A 63 -3.47 -20.00 -7.53
CA VAL A 63 -2.11 -19.50 -7.30
C VAL A 63 -2.07 -18.03 -7.69
N ALA A 64 -1.91 -17.17 -6.70
CA ALA A 64 -1.94 -15.72 -6.82
C ALA A 64 -0.55 -15.08 -6.77
N ALA A 65 0.44 -15.80 -6.25
CA ALA A 65 1.84 -15.40 -6.35
C ALA A 65 2.76 -16.63 -6.28
N VAL A 66 4.00 -16.47 -6.74
CA VAL A 66 5.04 -17.48 -6.68
C VAL A 66 6.39 -16.83 -6.40
N LEU A 67 7.23 -17.51 -5.61
CA LEU A 67 8.64 -17.21 -5.42
C LEU A 67 9.46 -18.44 -5.83
N TYR A 68 10.23 -18.31 -6.91
CA TYR A 68 11.16 -19.35 -7.34
C TYR A 68 12.49 -19.17 -6.63
N MET A 69 13.05 -20.29 -6.15
CA MET A 69 14.35 -20.30 -5.48
C MET A 69 15.13 -21.56 -5.85
N GLN A 70 16.43 -21.48 -5.66
CA GLN A 70 17.33 -22.64 -5.71
C GLN A 70 18.43 -22.52 -4.68
N ARG A 71 19.18 -23.60 -4.47
CA ARG A 71 20.42 -23.56 -3.69
C ARG A 71 21.64 -23.57 -4.61
N ILE A 72 22.70 -22.85 -4.23
CA ILE A 72 24.00 -22.80 -4.94
C ILE A 72 25.16 -22.96 -3.95
N ASP A 73 26.32 -23.44 -4.43
CA ASP A 73 27.48 -23.75 -3.59
C ASP A 73 28.36 -22.54 -3.27
N SER A 74 28.48 -21.59 -4.20
CA SER A 74 29.32 -20.39 -4.07
C SER A 74 28.67 -19.18 -4.74
N LEU A 75 29.02 -17.98 -4.26
CA LEU A 75 28.64 -16.71 -4.87
C LEU A 75 29.25 -16.53 -6.27
N ASP A 76 30.41 -17.16 -6.53
CA ASP A 76 31.14 -17.03 -7.80
C ASP A 76 30.32 -17.51 -9.00
N VAL A 77 29.40 -18.44 -8.76
CA VAL A 77 28.50 -18.99 -9.79
C VAL A 77 27.62 -17.88 -10.37
N VAL A 78 27.24 -16.88 -9.58
CA VAL A 78 26.35 -15.77 -9.99
C VAL A 78 26.90 -15.03 -11.20
N ASP A 79 28.23 -14.87 -11.30
CA ASP A 79 28.88 -14.15 -12.41
C ASP A 79 28.78 -14.88 -13.76
N THR A 80 28.41 -16.16 -13.73
CA THR A 80 28.33 -17.02 -14.92
C THR A 80 26.90 -17.39 -15.32
N GLN A 81 25.93 -17.01 -14.49
CA GLN A 81 24.53 -17.37 -14.67
C GLN A 81 23.83 -16.43 -15.67
N SER A 82 22.86 -16.99 -16.39
CA SER A 82 21.83 -16.22 -17.08
C SER A 82 20.46 -16.55 -16.48
N PHE A 83 19.56 -15.56 -16.45
CA PHE A 83 18.25 -15.65 -15.81
C PHE A 83 17.42 -16.88 -16.25
N LEU A 84 17.47 -17.23 -17.53
CA LEU A 84 16.71 -18.37 -18.08
C LEU A 84 17.34 -19.73 -17.79
N SER A 85 18.64 -19.79 -17.49
CA SER A 85 19.40 -21.03 -17.28
C SER A 85 19.85 -21.25 -15.82
N LEU A 86 19.37 -20.44 -14.87
CA LEU A 86 19.76 -20.49 -13.45
C LEU A 86 19.77 -21.91 -12.85
N SER A 87 18.77 -22.74 -13.22
CA SER A 87 18.63 -24.12 -12.74
C SER A 87 19.82 -25.03 -13.05
N GLU A 88 20.67 -24.71 -14.03
CA GLU A 88 21.86 -25.49 -14.37
C GLU A 88 22.92 -25.49 -13.27
N THR A 89 22.85 -24.50 -12.39
CA THR A 89 23.82 -24.30 -11.31
C THR A 89 23.27 -24.70 -9.94
N HIS A 90 22.09 -25.32 -9.91
CA HIS A 90 21.49 -25.79 -8.67
C HIS A 90 22.38 -26.84 -7.99
N SER A 91 22.70 -26.60 -6.72
CA SER A 91 23.29 -27.58 -5.83
C SER A 91 22.31 -27.91 -4.69
N PRO A 92 21.78 -29.15 -4.61
CA PRO A 92 20.84 -29.53 -3.55
C PRO A 92 21.36 -29.35 -2.12
N LYS A 93 22.70 -29.34 -1.95
CA LYS A 93 23.38 -29.14 -0.66
C LYS A 93 24.07 -27.76 -0.54
N GLY A 94 23.88 -26.90 -1.54
CA GLY A 94 24.52 -25.59 -1.61
C GLY A 94 24.16 -24.74 -0.40
N ARG A 95 25.13 -24.03 0.17
CA ARG A 95 24.93 -23.29 1.42
C ARG A 95 24.27 -21.93 1.24
N ILE A 96 24.01 -21.54 -0.01
CA ILE A 96 23.42 -20.25 -0.35
C ILE A 96 22.03 -20.50 -0.97
N LEU A 97 21.00 -19.86 -0.43
CA LEU A 97 19.66 -19.86 -1.03
C LEU A 97 19.56 -18.68 -2.00
N GLN A 98 19.40 -18.95 -3.29
CA GLN A 98 19.25 -17.95 -4.33
C GLN A 98 17.77 -17.74 -4.66
N LEU A 99 17.28 -16.53 -4.43
CA LEU A 99 15.99 -16.04 -4.93
C LEU A 99 16.12 -15.78 -6.45
N ILE A 100 15.17 -16.31 -7.22
CA ILE A 100 15.20 -16.21 -8.68
C ILE A 100 14.23 -15.11 -9.16
N THR A 101 12.95 -15.25 -8.82
CA THR A 101 11.95 -14.22 -9.12
C THR A 101 10.73 -14.36 -8.22
N ILE A 102 10.09 -13.22 -7.92
CA ILE A 102 8.79 -13.15 -7.24
C ILE A 102 7.79 -12.60 -8.26
N CYS A 103 6.74 -13.37 -8.54
CA CYS A 103 5.67 -12.96 -9.43
C CYS A 103 4.36 -12.94 -8.64
N THR A 104 3.68 -11.80 -8.64
CA THR A 104 2.38 -11.63 -7.97
C THR A 104 1.35 -11.19 -8.99
N ASP A 105 0.15 -11.76 -8.92
CA ASP A 105 -0.97 -11.32 -9.76
C ASP A 105 -1.27 -9.83 -9.46
N PRO A 106 -1.25 -8.95 -10.47
CA PRO A 106 -1.50 -7.52 -10.27
C PRO A 106 -2.82 -7.21 -9.54
N ALA A 107 -3.83 -8.07 -9.68
CA ALA A 107 -5.12 -7.89 -9.02
C ALA A 107 -5.05 -7.97 -7.49
N VAL A 108 -4.03 -8.64 -6.94
CA VAL A 108 -3.85 -8.81 -5.48
C VAL A 108 -2.53 -8.23 -4.97
N GLN A 109 -1.82 -7.46 -5.80
CA GLN A 109 -0.53 -6.88 -5.43
C GLN A 109 -0.62 -6.00 -4.17
N HIS A 110 -1.71 -5.23 -4.05
CA HIS A 110 -2.04 -4.39 -2.89
C HIS A 110 -2.12 -5.15 -1.54
N MET A 111 -2.23 -6.48 -1.57
CA MET A 111 -2.28 -7.31 -0.36
C MET A 111 -0.89 -7.58 0.24
N GLY A 112 0.20 -7.15 -0.42
CA GLY A 112 1.56 -7.31 0.09
C GLY A 112 2.11 -8.74 0.03
N ILE A 113 1.51 -9.63 -0.77
CA ILE A 113 1.89 -11.06 -0.83
C ILE A 113 3.36 -11.25 -1.21
N GLY A 114 3.89 -10.41 -2.11
CA GLY A 114 5.31 -10.46 -2.49
C GLY A 114 6.26 -10.19 -1.31
N PHE A 115 5.92 -9.22 -0.46
CA PHE A 115 6.67 -8.93 0.77
C PHE A 115 6.61 -10.11 1.74
N ASP A 116 5.43 -10.72 1.91
CA ASP A 116 5.25 -11.88 2.78
C ASP A 116 6.03 -13.11 2.26
N LEU A 117 6.05 -13.37 0.94
CA LEU A 117 6.85 -14.44 0.33
C LEU A 117 8.35 -14.22 0.52
N ARG A 118 8.86 -13.01 0.24
CA ARG A 118 10.26 -12.64 0.47
C ARG A 118 10.62 -12.84 1.95
N SER A 119 9.81 -12.29 2.84
CA SER A 119 10.03 -12.37 4.28
C SER A 119 10.02 -13.81 4.76
N PHE A 120 9.08 -14.63 4.29
CA PHE A 120 9.02 -16.05 4.64
C PHE A 120 10.28 -16.79 4.19
N ALA A 121 10.74 -16.59 2.95
CA ALA A 121 11.95 -17.24 2.43
C ALA A 121 13.20 -16.87 3.23
N VAL A 122 13.37 -15.58 3.54
CA VAL A 122 14.51 -15.09 4.31
C VAL A 122 14.50 -15.63 5.76
N HIS A 123 13.33 -15.67 6.41
CA HIS A 123 13.20 -16.26 7.74
C HIS A 123 13.37 -17.79 7.73
N TRP A 124 12.89 -18.46 6.68
CA TRP A 124 13.07 -19.89 6.52
C TRP A 124 14.55 -20.26 6.39
N ALA A 125 15.30 -19.52 5.56
CA ALA A 125 16.75 -19.67 5.44
C ALA A 125 17.49 -19.46 6.77
N ARG A 126 17.01 -18.55 7.62
CA ARG A 126 17.60 -18.30 8.95
C ARG A 126 17.53 -19.52 9.85
N VAL A 127 16.39 -20.21 9.88
CA VAL A 127 16.17 -21.36 10.78
C VAL A 127 16.76 -22.66 10.23
N ASP A 128 17.06 -22.72 8.93
CA ASP A 128 17.78 -23.83 8.33
C ASP A 128 19.30 -23.71 8.63
N PRO A 129 19.90 -24.67 9.35
CA PRO A 129 21.33 -24.64 9.66
C PRO A 129 22.22 -24.96 8.45
N SER A 130 21.64 -25.47 7.36
CA SER A 130 22.36 -25.78 6.13
C SER A 130 22.50 -24.58 5.19
N ILE A 131 21.87 -23.45 5.50
CA ILE A 131 21.91 -22.21 4.71
C ILE A 131 22.66 -21.12 5.49
N ASP A 132 23.66 -20.51 4.86
CA ASP A 132 24.51 -19.46 5.41
C ASP A 132 24.06 -18.04 5.00
N SER A 133 23.53 -17.90 3.78
CA SER A 133 23.06 -16.62 3.26
C SER A 133 21.93 -16.80 2.25
N VAL A 134 21.19 -15.72 2.02
CA VAL A 134 20.21 -15.61 0.95
C VAL A 134 20.71 -14.57 -0.04
N VAL A 135 20.66 -14.87 -1.33
CA VAL A 135 21.07 -13.93 -2.39
C VAL A 135 19.99 -13.85 -3.44
N GLY A 136 20.05 -12.83 -4.28
CA GLY A 136 19.23 -12.72 -5.49
C GLY A 136 19.90 -11.80 -6.48
N VAL A 137 19.64 -12.00 -7.76
CA VAL A 137 20.01 -10.99 -8.77
C VAL A 137 18.72 -10.31 -9.18
N THR A 138 18.54 -9.10 -8.68
CA THR A 138 17.37 -8.27 -8.97
C THR A 138 17.64 -7.34 -10.16
N ARG A 139 16.64 -6.55 -10.53
CA ARG A 139 16.74 -5.50 -11.55
C ARG A 139 16.39 -4.15 -10.94
N THR A 140 16.60 -3.10 -11.71
CA THR A 140 16.04 -1.79 -11.39
C THR A 140 14.74 -1.58 -12.16
N ARG A 141 13.86 -0.74 -11.62
CA ARG A 141 12.60 -0.33 -12.23
C ARG A 141 12.78 0.87 -13.15
N ASP A 142 13.45 1.90 -12.67
CA ASP A 142 13.39 3.24 -13.30
C ASP A 142 14.71 3.69 -13.96
N TYR A 143 15.73 2.83 -13.97
CA TYR A 143 17.05 3.15 -14.56
C TYR A 143 16.99 3.53 -16.05
N PHE A 144 16.08 2.97 -16.84
CA PHE A 144 15.97 3.29 -18.28
C PHE A 144 15.79 4.80 -18.55
N SER A 145 15.26 5.54 -17.57
CA SER A 145 15.03 6.98 -17.63
C SER A 145 16.19 7.80 -17.02
N TYR A 146 17.18 7.14 -16.43
CA TYR A 146 18.28 7.77 -15.71
C TYR A 146 19.41 8.21 -16.66
N PRO A 147 19.92 9.45 -16.56
CA PRO A 147 20.92 9.97 -17.50
C PRO A 147 22.35 9.45 -17.26
N GLY A 148 22.62 8.78 -16.15
CA GLY A 148 23.96 8.30 -15.75
C GLY A 148 24.17 6.81 -15.97
N THR A 149 25.23 6.28 -15.37
CA THR A 149 25.54 4.83 -15.43
C THR A 149 24.73 4.03 -14.41
N MET A 150 24.53 2.73 -14.65
CA MET A 150 23.89 1.83 -13.69
C MET A 150 24.59 1.84 -12.32
N GLN A 151 25.93 1.94 -12.30
CA GLN A 151 26.68 2.02 -11.05
C GLN A 151 26.33 3.29 -10.27
N ASP A 152 26.36 4.45 -10.93
CA ASP A 152 25.98 5.73 -10.31
C ASP A 152 24.51 5.73 -9.83
N TYR A 153 23.61 5.11 -10.59
CA TYR A 153 22.21 4.94 -10.18
C TYR A 153 22.06 4.12 -8.89
N VAL A 154 22.73 2.97 -8.83
CA VAL A 154 22.73 2.08 -7.67
C VAL A 154 23.42 2.74 -6.47
N ASP A 155 24.55 3.42 -6.67
CA ASP A 155 25.28 4.12 -5.61
C ASP A 155 24.41 5.24 -4.98
N LYS A 156 23.65 5.97 -5.80
CA LYS A 156 22.70 6.98 -5.31
C LYS A 156 21.51 6.37 -4.58
N HIS A 157 21.06 5.17 -4.95
CA HIS A 157 20.06 4.44 -4.18
C HIS A 157 20.61 4.06 -2.79
N ILE A 158 21.83 3.51 -2.75
CA ILE A 158 22.51 3.15 -1.50
C ILE A 158 22.72 4.38 -0.61
N ALA A 159 23.06 5.53 -1.20
CA ALA A 159 23.23 6.79 -0.48
C ALA A 159 21.91 7.45 -0.03
N GLY A 160 20.75 6.92 -0.46
CA GLY A 160 19.44 7.50 -0.17
C GLY A 160 19.13 8.79 -0.94
N GLU A 161 19.92 9.12 -1.97
CA GLU A 161 19.72 10.30 -2.82
C GLU A 161 18.58 10.08 -3.83
N LEU A 162 18.37 8.84 -4.24
CA LEU A 162 17.25 8.38 -5.05
C LEU A 162 16.68 7.07 -4.50
N THR A 163 15.48 6.70 -4.92
CA THR A 163 14.85 5.43 -4.54
C THR A 163 14.36 4.70 -5.78
N ASP A 164 14.90 3.52 -6.04
CA ASP A 164 14.34 2.57 -7.00
C ASP A 164 13.43 1.59 -6.26
N ALA A 165 12.18 1.44 -6.71
CA ALA A 165 11.20 0.64 -5.97
C ALA A 165 11.55 -0.86 -5.89
N VAL A 166 12.25 -1.42 -6.89
CA VAL A 166 12.61 -2.85 -6.92
C VAL A 166 13.85 -3.11 -6.09
N LEU A 167 14.84 -2.21 -6.10
CA LEU A 167 15.96 -2.28 -5.16
C LEU A 167 15.48 -2.09 -3.71
N ASP A 168 14.62 -1.09 -3.49
CA ASP A 168 14.07 -0.77 -2.16
C ASP A 168 13.26 -1.93 -1.58
N PHE A 169 12.51 -2.65 -2.42
CA PHE A 169 11.83 -3.88 -2.00
C PHE A 169 12.78 -4.88 -1.32
N HIS A 170 14.06 -4.90 -1.66
CA HIS A 170 15.03 -5.78 -1.01
C HIS A 170 15.81 -5.09 0.11
N THR A 171 16.35 -3.90 -0.14
CA THR A 171 17.24 -3.18 0.78
C THR A 171 16.49 -2.71 2.03
N SER A 172 15.22 -2.34 1.93
CA SER A 172 14.34 -2.05 3.08
C SER A 172 14.18 -3.23 4.04
N PHE A 173 14.42 -4.46 3.56
CA PHE A 173 14.36 -5.68 4.35
C PHE A 173 15.74 -6.22 4.72
N GLY A 174 16.75 -5.36 4.73
CA GLY A 174 18.11 -5.68 5.17
C GLY A 174 18.95 -6.43 4.14
N ALA A 175 18.58 -6.39 2.85
CA ALA A 175 19.52 -6.79 1.82
C ALA A 175 20.58 -5.71 1.61
N GLU A 176 21.82 -6.14 1.47
CA GLU A 176 22.91 -5.31 0.98
C GLU A 176 23.04 -5.50 -0.54
N ILE A 177 23.29 -4.41 -1.26
CA ILE A 177 23.67 -4.48 -2.67
C ILE A 177 25.17 -4.80 -2.72
N VAL A 178 25.52 -5.91 -3.37
CA VAL A 178 26.89 -6.44 -3.40
C VAL A 178 27.65 -5.94 -4.64
N LYS A 179 27.07 -6.12 -5.83
CA LYS A 179 27.68 -5.75 -7.11
C LYS A 179 26.69 -5.78 -8.26
N LEU A 180 27.06 -5.17 -9.38
CA LEU A 180 26.41 -5.37 -10.67
C LEU A 180 26.83 -6.71 -11.29
N VAL A 181 25.91 -7.36 -12.01
CA VAL A 181 26.11 -8.64 -12.70
C VAL A 181 25.85 -8.43 -14.20
N PRO A 182 26.91 -8.19 -15.00
CA PRO A 182 26.77 -7.96 -16.44
C PRO A 182 26.19 -9.18 -17.17
N ASN A 183 25.41 -8.95 -18.22
CA ASN A 183 24.83 -9.99 -19.09
C ASN A 183 23.96 -11.03 -18.37
N PHE A 184 23.47 -10.72 -17.16
CA PHE A 184 22.62 -11.63 -16.39
C PHE A 184 21.30 -11.92 -17.12
N ARG A 185 20.73 -10.89 -17.76
CA ARG A 185 19.45 -10.98 -18.45
C ARG A 185 19.46 -10.17 -19.75
N PRO A 186 20.07 -10.67 -20.83
CA PRO A 186 20.24 -9.91 -22.07
C PRO A 186 18.95 -9.33 -22.66
N GLU A 187 17.80 -9.94 -22.35
CA GLU A 187 16.46 -9.50 -22.79
C GLU A 187 16.00 -8.22 -22.06
N ASP A 188 16.58 -7.88 -20.90
CA ASP A 188 16.26 -6.69 -20.12
C ASP A 188 16.98 -5.46 -20.67
N VAL A 189 16.48 -4.96 -21.79
CA VAL A 189 17.03 -3.78 -22.48
C VAL A 189 16.97 -2.52 -21.62
N ASP A 190 15.96 -2.39 -20.76
CA ASP A 190 15.80 -1.27 -19.83
C ASP A 190 16.97 -1.17 -18.85
N ASN A 191 17.56 -2.31 -18.47
CA ASN A 191 18.74 -2.40 -17.60
C ASN A 191 20.05 -2.67 -18.38
N GLY A 192 20.01 -2.68 -19.71
CA GLY A 192 21.17 -3.06 -20.55
C GLY A 192 21.65 -4.49 -20.30
N GLY A 193 20.76 -5.37 -19.84
CA GLY A 193 21.03 -6.75 -19.45
C GLY A 193 21.84 -6.94 -18.16
N VAL A 194 22.05 -5.86 -17.41
CA VAL A 194 22.78 -5.88 -16.13
C VAL A 194 21.81 -6.20 -14.99
N GLY A 195 22.15 -7.20 -14.18
CA GLY A 195 21.48 -7.48 -12.91
C GLY A 195 22.17 -6.80 -11.73
N VAL A 196 21.49 -6.73 -10.59
CA VAL A 196 22.03 -6.21 -9.33
C VAL A 196 22.01 -7.34 -8.30
N LEU A 197 23.20 -7.79 -7.89
CA LEU A 197 23.34 -8.82 -6.86
C LEU A 197 23.04 -8.21 -5.49
N ILE A 198 22.07 -8.80 -4.80
CA ILE A 198 21.71 -8.50 -3.41
C ILE A 198 22.00 -9.70 -2.51
N GLN A 199 22.26 -9.41 -1.24
CA GLN A 199 22.54 -10.44 -0.23
C GLN A 199 21.89 -10.09 1.11
N TYR A 200 21.23 -11.07 1.71
CA TYR A 200 20.80 -11.06 3.10
C TYR A 200 21.77 -11.91 3.93
N ASN A 201 22.47 -11.28 4.86
CA ASN A 201 23.36 -11.97 5.80
C ASN A 201 22.57 -12.56 6.96
N LYS A 202 22.86 -13.79 7.37
CA LYS A 202 22.15 -14.49 8.47
C LYS A 202 22.14 -13.73 9.80
N VAL A 203 23.15 -12.89 10.05
CA VAL A 203 23.28 -12.05 11.25
C VAL A 203 22.37 -10.83 11.19
N ASP A 204 22.21 -10.24 10.00
CA ASP A 204 21.50 -8.98 9.77
C ASP A 204 20.04 -9.18 9.38
N ILE A 205 19.65 -10.41 9.01
CA ILE A 205 18.25 -10.80 8.89
C ILE A 205 17.56 -10.47 10.23
N PRO A 206 16.50 -9.64 10.26
CA PRO A 206 15.85 -9.21 11.49
C PRO A 206 15.49 -10.40 12.41
N GLY A 207 16.00 -10.41 13.65
CA GLY A 207 15.72 -11.44 14.68
C GLY A 207 14.25 -11.53 15.10
N PRO A 208 13.82 -12.55 15.86
CA PRO A 208 12.57 -12.51 16.62
C PRO A 208 12.48 -11.28 17.54
N ARG A 209 13.62 -10.68 17.91
CA ARG A 209 13.70 -9.37 18.61
C ARG A 209 13.49 -8.17 17.70
N ALA A 210 13.78 -8.28 16.41
CA ALA A 210 13.42 -7.29 15.42
C ALA A 210 12.00 -7.50 14.93
N VAL A 211 11.46 -8.73 14.95
CA VAL A 211 10.02 -9.01 14.93
C VAL A 211 9.39 -8.41 16.17
N ALA A 212 9.95 -8.53 17.37
CA ALA A 212 9.46 -7.82 18.55
C ALA A 212 9.65 -6.29 18.45
N ARG A 213 10.63 -5.80 17.68
CA ARG A 213 10.82 -4.37 17.38
C ARG A 213 9.86 -3.89 16.28
N ILE A 214 9.51 -4.73 15.30
CA ILE A 214 8.51 -4.51 14.26
C ILE A 214 7.11 -4.67 14.84
N GLU A 215 6.90 -5.55 15.81
CA GLU A 215 5.70 -5.74 16.63
C GLU A 215 5.59 -4.61 17.65
N ALA A 216 6.71 -4.12 18.20
CA ALA A 216 6.74 -2.89 18.99
C ALA A 216 6.55 -1.66 18.11
N GLN A 217 7.12 -1.60 16.89
CA GLN A 217 6.91 -0.54 15.91
C GLN A 217 5.45 -0.58 15.45
N GLN A 218 4.89 -1.78 15.22
CA GLN A 218 3.48 -2.10 14.96
C GLN A 218 2.61 -1.79 16.17
N ALA A 219 3.07 -1.90 17.41
CA ALA A 219 2.31 -1.51 18.60
C ALA A 219 2.47 -0.02 18.95
N THR A 220 3.48 0.66 18.41
CA THR A 220 3.65 2.12 18.50
C THR A 220 2.59 2.80 17.64
N GLN A 221 1.87 3.74 18.25
CA GLN A 221 0.91 4.59 17.53
C GLN A 221 1.61 5.25 16.33
N SER A 222 0.95 5.25 15.17
CA SER A 222 1.53 5.78 13.92
C SER A 222 1.98 7.23 14.09
N LEU A 223 1.34 7.97 15.01
CA LEU A 223 1.70 9.33 15.36
C LEU A 223 3.16 9.46 15.80
N ASP A 224 3.60 8.62 16.73
CA ASP A 224 4.96 8.68 17.27
C ASP A 224 6.00 8.34 16.19
N LEU A 225 5.66 7.40 15.31
CA LEU A 225 6.50 7.04 14.17
C LEU A 225 6.61 8.19 13.16
N ILE A 226 5.50 8.84 12.81
CA ILE A 226 5.50 9.98 11.90
C ILE A 226 6.31 11.13 12.50
N MET A 227 6.15 11.41 13.80
CA MET A 227 6.91 12.46 14.49
C MET A 227 8.42 12.20 14.47
N GLU A 228 8.87 10.97 14.77
CA GLU A 228 10.28 10.58 14.70
C GLU A 228 10.84 10.75 13.27
N LEU A 229 10.08 10.30 12.27
CA LEU A 229 10.48 10.41 10.86
C LEU A 229 10.53 11.86 10.38
N MET A 230 9.64 12.72 10.85
CA MET A 230 9.65 14.14 10.54
C MET A 230 10.85 14.86 11.18
N GLU A 231 11.22 14.49 12.41
CA GLU A 231 12.43 15.02 13.04
C GLU A 231 13.71 14.63 12.28
N ASP A 232 13.79 13.38 11.79
CA ASP A 232 14.92 12.87 11.00
C ASP A 232 15.14 13.64 9.67
N ILE A 233 14.07 14.16 9.08
CA ILE A 233 14.14 15.02 7.88
C ILE A 233 14.17 16.52 8.20
N GLY A 234 14.34 16.90 9.47
CA GLY A 234 14.60 18.27 9.90
C GLY A 234 13.38 19.08 10.37
N TYR A 235 12.21 18.45 10.51
CA TYR A 235 10.98 19.09 10.98
C TYR A 235 10.67 18.68 12.42
N LYS A 236 10.81 19.61 13.36
CA LYS A 236 10.38 19.38 14.75
C LYS A 236 8.88 19.61 14.90
N LEU A 237 8.16 18.58 15.32
CA LEU A 237 6.74 18.70 15.64
C LEU A 237 6.48 18.77 17.13
N ASP A 238 5.57 19.69 17.48
CA ASP A 238 4.85 19.66 18.74
C ASP A 238 3.56 18.84 18.56
N ARG A 239 3.25 17.95 19.51
CA ARG A 239 2.02 17.15 19.50
C ARG A 239 0.75 18.00 19.42
N SER A 240 0.79 19.25 19.86
CA SER A 240 -0.33 20.20 19.75
C SER A 240 -0.62 20.69 18.32
N MET A 241 0.26 20.37 17.36
CA MET A 241 0.18 20.87 15.98
C MET A 241 -0.12 19.77 14.96
N ILE A 242 -0.47 18.56 15.39
CA ILE A 242 -0.64 17.39 14.50
C ILE A 242 -1.74 17.57 13.43
N ASP A 243 -2.68 18.48 13.65
CA ASP A 243 -3.74 18.85 12.71
C ASP A 243 -3.32 19.90 11.67
N LYS A 244 -2.08 20.37 11.75
CA LYS A 244 -1.50 21.27 10.78
C LYS A 244 -1.09 20.49 9.53
N GLY A 245 -1.40 21.02 8.35
CA GLY A 245 -1.09 20.35 7.09
C GLY A 245 0.41 20.27 6.84
N PHE A 246 0.88 19.22 6.17
CA PHE A 246 2.31 19.04 5.86
C PHE A 246 2.92 20.26 5.14
N PHE A 247 2.19 20.87 4.20
CA PHE A 247 2.64 22.07 3.50
C PHE A 247 2.73 23.31 4.40
N ASP A 248 1.93 23.39 5.46
CA ASP A 248 1.98 24.49 6.42
C ASP A 248 3.23 24.39 7.32
N TYR A 249 3.88 23.24 7.36
CA TYR A 249 5.23 23.08 7.92
C TYR A 249 6.33 23.55 6.98
N GLY A 250 6.00 23.94 5.75
CA GLY A 250 6.96 24.34 4.73
C GLY A 250 7.55 23.16 3.97
N MET A 251 6.88 22.00 4.00
CA MET A 251 7.28 20.83 3.22
C MET A 251 6.91 20.99 1.75
N ASP A 252 7.75 20.48 0.86
CA ASP A 252 7.45 20.36 -0.56
C ASP A 252 6.97 18.95 -0.97
N SER A 253 6.54 18.81 -2.22
CA SER A 253 6.01 17.54 -2.74
C SER A 253 7.05 16.41 -2.75
N LEU A 254 8.35 16.71 -2.83
CA LEU A 254 9.41 15.70 -2.82
C LEU A 254 9.64 15.19 -1.39
N GLU A 255 9.56 16.07 -0.40
CA GLU A 255 9.67 15.72 1.02
C GLU A 255 8.49 14.88 1.50
N LEU A 256 7.28 15.15 0.98
CA LEU A 256 6.11 14.30 1.21
C LEU A 256 6.32 12.88 0.65
N VAL A 257 6.84 12.77 -0.57
CA VAL A 257 7.19 11.47 -1.16
C VAL A 257 8.22 10.74 -0.30
N ARG A 258 9.20 11.44 0.28
CA ARG A 258 10.19 10.86 1.20
C ARG A 258 9.54 10.36 2.50
N ILE A 259 8.63 11.14 3.12
CA ILE A 259 7.87 10.69 4.30
C ILE A 259 7.08 9.42 3.99
N ARG A 260 6.33 9.40 2.89
CA ARG A 260 5.54 8.22 2.49
C ARG A 260 6.43 7.00 2.32
N ASN A 261 7.58 7.13 1.63
CA ASN A 261 8.50 6.02 1.43
C ASN A 261 9.08 5.53 2.76
N LYS A 262 9.48 6.44 3.65
CA LYS A 262 9.98 6.07 4.99
C LYS A 262 8.90 5.41 5.86
N LEU A 263 7.64 5.85 5.78
CA LEU A 263 6.52 5.22 6.48
C LEU A 263 6.18 3.85 5.89
N SER A 264 6.14 3.75 4.57
CA SER A 264 5.95 2.49 3.84
C SER A 264 7.00 1.46 4.27
N HIS A 265 8.24 1.92 4.39
CA HIS A 265 9.37 1.15 4.90
C HIS A 265 9.19 0.76 6.37
N ALA A 266 8.99 1.73 7.26
CA ALA A 266 8.91 1.51 8.70
C ALA A 266 7.73 0.62 9.11
N LEU A 267 6.66 0.65 8.33
CA LEU A 267 5.45 -0.16 8.54
C LEU A 267 5.42 -1.45 7.73
N SER A 268 6.34 -1.63 6.78
CA SER A 268 6.32 -2.74 5.81
C SER A 268 4.98 -2.84 5.07
N MET A 269 4.40 -1.68 4.71
CA MET A 269 3.13 -1.54 4.02
C MET A 269 3.33 -0.74 2.75
N GLU A 270 2.74 -1.16 1.63
CA GLU A 270 2.65 -0.29 0.45
C GLU A 270 1.65 0.83 0.71
N LEU A 271 2.12 2.07 0.77
CA LEU A 271 1.29 3.24 0.99
C LEU A 271 0.94 3.88 -0.36
N PRO A 272 -0.35 4.11 -0.68
CA PRO A 272 -0.76 4.76 -1.93
C PRO A 272 -0.05 6.08 -2.16
N ALA A 273 0.25 6.40 -3.42
CA ALA A 273 0.87 7.68 -3.77
C ALA A 273 0.00 8.89 -3.39
N THR A 274 -1.33 8.69 -3.32
CA THR A 274 -2.31 9.68 -2.91
C THR A 274 -2.50 9.77 -1.40
N LEU A 275 -1.92 8.86 -0.59
CA LEU A 275 -2.21 8.78 0.84
C LEU A 275 -1.97 10.12 1.57
N LEU A 276 -0.91 10.84 1.21
CA LEU A 276 -0.60 12.15 1.81
C LEU A 276 -1.48 13.30 1.26
N LEU A 277 -2.20 13.06 0.17
CA LEU A 277 -3.26 13.95 -0.34
C LEU A 277 -4.60 13.65 0.36
N ASP A 278 -4.87 12.36 0.59
CA ASP A 278 -6.08 11.88 1.26
C ASP A 278 -6.02 12.12 2.79
N CYS A 279 -4.80 12.21 3.35
CA CYS A 279 -4.50 12.50 4.75
C CYS A 279 -3.48 13.64 4.85
N PRO A 280 -3.90 14.91 4.65
CA PRO A 280 -3.00 16.06 4.53
C PRO A 280 -2.35 16.52 5.84
N THR A 281 -2.74 15.97 6.99
CA THR A 281 -2.16 16.30 8.30
C THR A 281 -1.49 15.08 8.94
N VAL A 282 -0.58 15.34 9.89
CA VAL A 282 0.11 14.28 10.65
C VAL A 282 -0.89 13.44 11.46
N GLY A 283 -1.89 14.08 12.06
CA GLY A 283 -2.95 13.41 12.81
C GLY A 283 -3.81 12.50 11.92
N GLN A 284 -4.23 12.98 10.74
CA GLN A 284 -5.01 12.19 9.80
C GLN A 284 -4.22 11.00 9.25
N LEU A 285 -2.96 11.23 8.89
CA LEU A 285 -2.07 10.17 8.43
C LEU A 285 -1.85 9.12 9.52
N ALA A 286 -1.63 9.55 10.77
CA ALA A 286 -1.48 8.65 11.90
C ALA A 286 -2.72 7.79 12.11
N MET A 287 -3.90 8.40 12.13
CA MET A 287 -5.17 7.70 12.34
C MET A 287 -5.46 6.71 11.21
N GLN A 288 -5.23 7.11 9.97
CA GLN A 288 -5.44 6.23 8.82
C GLN A 288 -4.46 5.06 8.82
N LEU A 289 -3.19 5.29 9.16
CA LEU A 289 -2.20 4.22 9.28
C LEU A 289 -2.52 3.29 10.45
N ASP A 290 -2.95 3.79 11.61
CA ASP A 290 -3.36 2.95 12.74
C ASP A 290 -4.59 2.10 12.39
N LYS A 291 -5.55 2.64 11.65
CA LYS A 291 -6.68 1.90 11.10
C LYS A 291 -6.25 0.78 10.15
N ASP A 292 -5.37 1.09 9.18
CA ASP A 292 -4.87 0.13 8.21
C ASP A 292 -4.01 -0.97 8.88
N ARG A 293 -3.40 -0.66 10.02
CA ARG A 293 -2.61 -1.58 10.85
C ARG A 293 -3.46 -2.35 11.87
N GLY A 294 -4.75 -2.03 12.03
CA GLY A 294 -5.64 -2.63 13.02
C GLY A 294 -5.27 -2.30 14.48
N LEU A 295 -4.67 -1.14 14.70
CA LEU A 295 -4.16 -0.66 16.00
C LEU A 295 -5.12 0.29 16.70
N GLU A 296 -6.39 0.25 16.31
CA GLU A 296 -7.43 0.95 17.04
C GLU A 296 -7.29 0.58 18.52
N ALA A 297 -7.03 1.59 19.35
CA ALA A 297 -7.06 1.40 20.78
C ALA A 297 -8.44 0.83 21.11
N GLN A 298 -8.49 -0.33 21.77
CA GLN A 298 -9.64 -0.69 22.59
C GLN A 298 -9.70 0.31 23.76
N GLU A 299 -10.00 1.58 23.47
CA GLU A 299 -10.54 2.46 24.48
C GLU A 299 -12.01 2.07 24.68
N GLN A 300 -12.14 1.13 25.62
CA GLN A 300 -13.34 0.73 26.35
C GLN A 300 -14.36 -0.16 25.63
N SER A 301 -13.94 -1.39 25.32
CA SER A 301 -14.82 -2.55 25.48
C SER A 301 -14.66 -3.10 26.91
N GLU A 302 -15.55 -2.70 27.81
CA GLU A 302 -15.99 -3.36 29.07
C GLU A 302 -16.30 -2.31 30.15
N GLN A 303 -17.50 -1.73 30.05
CA GLN A 303 -18.50 -1.59 31.12
C GLN A 303 -19.44 -0.43 30.78
N GLU A 304 -20.42 -0.67 29.90
CA GLU A 304 -21.77 -0.21 30.19
C GLU A 304 -22.67 -1.43 30.06
N GLU A 305 -23.04 -1.94 31.23
CA GLU A 305 -24.14 -2.87 31.43
C GLU A 305 -25.35 -2.42 30.63
N GLU A 306 -26.18 -3.40 30.26
CA GLU A 306 -27.56 -3.21 29.83
C GLU A 306 -28.31 -2.26 30.79
N GLU A 307 -28.25 -0.96 30.54
CA GLU A 307 -29.23 -0.03 31.07
C GLU A 307 -30.23 0.29 29.96
N VAL A 308 -31.29 -0.54 29.95
CA VAL A 308 -32.51 -0.28 29.19
C VAL A 308 -33.08 1.07 29.65
N LEU A 309 -32.94 2.09 28.80
CA LEU A 309 -33.73 3.32 28.88
C LEU A 309 -34.44 3.60 27.56
N PRO A 310 -35.64 4.20 27.59
CA PRO A 310 -36.66 4.03 26.58
C PRO A 310 -36.56 5.04 25.44
N ASP A 311 -36.83 4.53 24.23
CA ASP A 311 -37.35 5.21 23.02
C ASP A 311 -36.92 6.66 22.73
N GLY A 312 -36.05 6.81 21.74
CA GLY A 312 -35.57 8.10 21.23
C GLY A 312 -34.85 7.98 19.88
N GLY A 313 -35.48 7.34 18.89
CA GLY A 313 -35.34 7.65 17.46
C GLY A 313 -33.94 7.79 16.84
N ARG A 314 -32.98 6.88 17.08
CA ARG A 314 -31.74 6.83 16.28
C ARG A 314 -31.91 5.93 15.07
N ARG A 315 -31.61 6.45 13.87
CA ARG A 315 -31.66 5.69 12.62
C ARG A 315 -30.25 5.19 12.27
N ARG A 316 -30.15 3.95 11.83
CA ARG A 316 -28.85 3.37 11.45
C ARG A 316 -28.68 3.36 9.93
N TRP A 317 -27.44 3.48 9.44
CA TRP A 317 -27.13 3.47 7.99
C TRP A 317 -27.55 2.17 7.29
N ASP A 318 -27.58 1.04 7.97
CA ASP A 318 -28.08 -0.25 7.45
C ASP A 318 -29.61 -0.27 7.25
N THR A 319 -30.34 0.67 7.87
CA THR A 319 -31.80 0.82 7.76
C THR A 319 -32.25 1.89 6.77
N ILE A 320 -31.30 2.56 6.08
CA ILE A 320 -31.60 3.61 5.11
C ILE A 320 -32.15 3.01 3.80
N THR A 321 -33.16 3.65 3.22
CA THR A 321 -33.70 3.27 1.91
C THR A 321 -33.20 4.22 0.82
N GLY A 322 -33.30 3.80 -0.44
CA GLY A 322 -33.00 4.69 -1.57
C GLY A 322 -33.85 5.97 -1.61
N LYS A 323 -35.07 5.97 -1.04
CA LYS A 323 -35.90 7.17 -0.91
C LYS A 323 -35.34 8.15 0.13
N ASP A 324 -34.82 7.64 1.23
CA ASP A 324 -34.20 8.48 2.26
C ASP A 324 -32.92 9.13 1.75
N LEU A 325 -32.09 8.38 0.98
CA LEU A 325 -30.90 8.93 0.33
C LEU A 325 -31.25 10.02 -0.67
N LEU A 326 -32.30 9.83 -1.47
CA LEU A 326 -32.79 10.85 -2.38
C LEU A 326 -33.22 12.11 -1.60
N GLU A 327 -33.92 11.96 -0.48
CA GLU A 327 -34.35 13.08 0.35
C GLU A 327 -33.18 13.85 0.98
N ILE A 328 -32.14 13.13 1.43
CA ILE A 328 -30.88 13.70 1.94
C ILE A 328 -30.19 14.52 0.86
N LEU A 329 -30.01 13.96 -0.35
CA LEU A 329 -29.37 14.68 -1.46
C LEU A 329 -30.18 15.91 -1.88
N GLU A 330 -31.52 15.79 -1.92
CA GLU A 330 -32.41 16.93 -2.17
C GLU A 330 -32.31 18.01 -1.09
N ARG A 331 -32.12 17.61 0.17
CA ARG A 331 -31.93 18.54 1.29
C ARG A 331 -30.60 19.29 1.16
N CYS A 332 -29.50 18.59 0.90
CA CYS A 332 -28.19 19.19 0.63
C CYS A 332 -28.26 20.15 -0.56
N LYS A 333 -28.88 19.73 -1.67
CA LYS A 333 -29.09 20.56 -2.86
C LYS A 333 -29.84 21.85 -2.54
N ARG A 334 -30.93 21.79 -1.76
CA ARG A 334 -31.67 22.98 -1.33
C ARG A 334 -30.82 23.96 -0.52
N ILE A 335 -29.92 23.46 0.33
CA ILE A 335 -29.01 24.30 1.12
C ILE A 335 -27.93 24.91 0.22
N TYR A 336 -27.30 24.11 -0.65
CA TYR A 336 -26.29 24.58 -1.59
C TYR A 336 -26.83 25.63 -2.59
N ALA A 337 -28.13 25.61 -2.89
CA ALA A 337 -28.79 26.60 -3.73
C ALA A 337 -28.90 28.00 -3.09
N LEU A 338 -28.70 28.12 -1.76
CA LEU A 338 -28.84 29.40 -1.07
C LEU A 338 -27.77 30.41 -1.53
N PRO A 339 -28.10 31.71 -1.63
CA PRO A 339 -27.19 32.73 -2.18
C PRO A 339 -25.83 32.79 -1.48
N GLN A 340 -25.75 32.54 -0.17
CA GLN A 340 -24.47 32.56 0.54
C GLN A 340 -23.51 31.44 0.09
N TYR A 341 -24.03 30.23 -0.17
CA TYR A 341 -23.19 29.11 -0.62
C TYR A 341 -22.82 29.26 -2.09
N GLN A 342 -23.73 29.74 -2.94
CA GLN A 342 -23.42 30.04 -4.34
C GLN A 342 -22.33 31.12 -4.50
N ARG A 343 -22.32 32.14 -3.62
CA ARG A 343 -21.22 33.12 -3.56
C ARG A 343 -19.90 32.45 -3.16
N LYS A 344 -19.89 31.67 -2.06
CA LYS A 344 -18.70 30.91 -1.62
C LYS A 344 -18.14 30.03 -2.74
N PHE A 345 -18.97 29.24 -3.42
CA PHE A 345 -18.52 28.39 -4.53
C PHE A 345 -17.95 29.19 -5.71
N THR A 346 -18.52 30.35 -6.01
CA THR A 346 -18.02 31.24 -7.07
C THR A 346 -16.68 31.88 -6.72
N GLU A 347 -16.53 32.35 -5.48
CA GLU A 347 -15.27 32.94 -5.00
C GLU A 347 -14.15 31.92 -4.94
N LEU A 348 -14.43 30.72 -4.39
CA LEU A 348 -13.48 29.62 -4.35
C LEU A 348 -13.09 29.15 -5.76
N SER A 349 -14.03 29.07 -6.69
CA SER A 349 -13.75 28.67 -8.08
C SER A 349 -12.80 29.66 -8.76
N LYS A 350 -13.02 30.97 -8.59
CA LYS A 350 -12.11 32.00 -9.11
C LYS A 350 -10.72 31.95 -8.46
N LYS A 351 -10.65 31.67 -7.15
CA LYS A 351 -9.39 31.60 -6.40
C LYS A 351 -8.54 30.38 -6.79
N CYS A 352 -9.19 29.27 -7.15
CA CYS A 352 -8.52 28.02 -7.42
C CYS A 352 -8.22 27.79 -8.90
N TYR A 353 -8.90 28.48 -9.84
CA TYR A 353 -8.65 28.33 -11.27
C TYR A 353 -7.16 28.57 -11.64
N PRO A 354 -6.56 27.74 -12.51
CA PRO A 354 -7.14 26.59 -13.23
C PRO A 354 -7.06 25.23 -12.50
N ASP A 355 -6.71 25.21 -11.21
CA ASP A 355 -6.49 24.00 -10.42
C ASP A 355 -7.79 23.44 -9.80
N MET A 356 -8.44 22.52 -10.51
CA MET A 356 -9.68 21.87 -10.07
C MET A 356 -9.49 21.01 -8.81
N LEU A 357 -8.33 20.38 -8.63
CA LEU A 357 -8.06 19.58 -7.44
C LEU A 357 -8.02 20.47 -6.19
N LYS A 358 -7.33 21.61 -6.29
CA LYS A 358 -7.33 22.63 -5.24
C LYS A 358 -8.73 23.14 -4.93
N TYR A 359 -9.59 23.32 -5.93
CA TYR A 359 -10.98 23.71 -5.71
C TYR A 359 -11.76 22.69 -4.89
N ILE A 360 -11.69 21.42 -5.26
CA ILE A 360 -12.36 20.31 -4.57
C ILE A 360 -11.94 20.27 -3.09
N MET A 361 -10.64 20.46 -2.80
CA MET A 361 -10.13 20.54 -1.43
C MET A 361 -10.73 21.72 -0.64
N PHE A 362 -10.85 22.90 -1.25
CA PHE A 362 -11.36 24.08 -0.53
C PHE A 362 -12.87 24.03 -0.26
N ILE A 363 -13.66 23.48 -1.18
CA ILE A 363 -15.11 23.36 -0.99
C ILE A 363 -15.48 22.27 0.02
N GLU A 364 -14.54 21.36 0.35
CA GLU A 364 -14.78 20.27 1.30
C GLU A 364 -15.27 20.79 2.65
N SER A 365 -14.65 21.84 3.17
CA SER A 365 -15.08 22.50 4.42
C SER A 365 -16.54 22.96 4.38
N VAL A 366 -17.01 23.44 3.23
CA VAL A 366 -18.39 23.88 3.00
C VAL A 366 -19.33 22.68 2.92
N CYS A 367 -18.90 21.59 2.30
CA CYS A 367 -19.71 20.39 2.15
C CYS A 367 -19.88 19.66 3.50
N VAL A 368 -18.82 19.55 4.29
CA VAL A 368 -18.85 18.98 5.65
C VAL A 368 -19.82 19.74 6.56
N GLU A 369 -19.79 21.08 6.53
CA GLU A 369 -20.71 21.92 7.30
C GLU A 369 -22.18 21.62 6.96
N VAL A 370 -22.51 21.55 5.67
CA VAL A 370 -23.88 21.35 5.20
C VAL A 370 -24.34 19.91 5.41
N GLU A 371 -23.56 18.93 4.96
CA GLU A 371 -23.91 17.51 5.03
C GLU A 371 -23.99 17.01 6.47
N GLY A 372 -23.09 17.46 7.36
CA GLY A 372 -23.15 17.15 8.78
C GLY A 372 -24.45 17.60 9.44
N ALA A 373 -24.92 18.81 9.11
CA ALA A 373 -26.21 19.29 9.60
C ALA A 373 -27.38 18.45 9.08
N VAL A 374 -27.34 18.04 7.81
CA VAL A 374 -28.38 17.19 7.21
C VAL A 374 -28.37 15.80 7.83
N PHE A 375 -27.23 15.14 8.00
CA PHE A 375 -27.20 13.81 8.61
C PHE A 375 -27.73 13.80 10.05
N GLN A 376 -27.50 14.89 10.79
CA GLN A 376 -28.05 15.05 12.13
C GLN A 376 -29.58 15.20 12.09
N GLU A 377 -30.15 15.94 11.13
CA GLU A 377 -31.61 16.04 10.91
C GLU A 377 -32.25 14.66 10.65
N PHE A 378 -31.55 13.78 9.95
CA PHE A 378 -32.02 12.42 9.62
C PHE A 378 -31.72 11.37 10.71
N GLY A 379 -31.13 11.78 11.84
CA GLY A 379 -30.77 10.88 12.93
C GLY A 379 -29.64 9.91 12.59
N LEU A 380 -28.82 10.24 11.58
CA LEU A 380 -27.71 9.43 11.07
C LEU A 380 -26.34 9.89 11.59
N LEU A 381 -26.30 11.04 12.27
CA LEU A 381 -25.11 11.62 12.87
C LEU A 381 -25.44 12.20 14.25
N VAL A 382 -24.67 11.82 15.26
CA VAL A 382 -24.85 12.29 16.65
C VAL A 382 -24.08 13.59 16.87
N ASP A 383 -22.81 13.60 16.50
CA ASP A 383 -21.93 14.75 16.64
C ASP A 383 -21.54 15.31 15.26
N ARG A 384 -22.06 16.50 14.94
CA ARG A 384 -21.71 17.25 13.73
C ARG A 384 -20.49 18.17 13.92
N SER A 385 -19.96 18.26 15.14
CA SER A 385 -18.78 19.08 15.45
C SER A 385 -17.47 18.30 15.22
N SER A 386 -17.51 16.97 15.32
CA SER A 386 -16.44 16.09 14.86
C SER A 386 -16.42 15.99 13.34
N TRP A 387 -15.33 16.46 12.73
CA TRP A 387 -15.09 16.33 11.30
C TRP A 387 -15.06 14.85 10.89
N GLU A 388 -14.44 13.99 11.70
CA GLU A 388 -14.33 12.54 11.47
C GLU A 388 -15.71 11.87 11.42
N SER A 389 -16.59 12.25 12.34
CA SER A 389 -17.95 11.72 12.42
C SER A 389 -18.77 12.10 11.19
N VAL A 390 -18.64 13.34 10.72
CA VAL A 390 -19.28 13.80 9.48
C VAL A 390 -18.70 13.03 8.28
N GLN A 391 -17.38 12.86 8.18
CA GLN A 391 -16.76 12.15 7.06
C GLN A 391 -17.12 10.66 7.03
N ALA A 392 -17.20 10.00 8.18
CA ALA A 392 -17.69 8.62 8.28
C ALA A 392 -19.13 8.52 7.75
N ALA A 393 -20.00 9.46 8.13
CA ALA A 393 -21.37 9.55 7.61
C ALA A 393 -21.42 9.81 6.09
N ARG A 394 -20.54 10.66 5.55
CA ARG A 394 -20.42 10.90 4.08
C ARG A 394 -19.98 9.64 3.34
N HIS A 395 -19.04 8.87 3.92
CA HIS A 395 -18.59 7.61 3.34
C HIS A 395 -19.71 6.56 3.33
N GLU A 396 -20.50 6.45 4.40
CA GLU A 396 -21.68 5.57 4.41
C GLU A 396 -22.75 6.04 3.43
N MET A 397 -22.99 7.34 3.29
CA MET A 397 -23.87 7.89 2.25
C MET A 397 -23.41 7.50 0.85
N MET A 398 -22.11 7.58 0.56
CA MET A 398 -21.54 7.19 -0.74
C MET A 398 -21.75 5.68 -1.01
N ARG A 399 -21.42 4.82 -0.02
CA ARG A 399 -21.62 3.37 -0.13
C ARG A 399 -23.10 3.02 -0.35
N ALA A 400 -23.99 3.65 0.42
CA ALA A 400 -25.43 3.43 0.31
C ALA A 400 -25.98 3.93 -1.03
N THR A 401 -25.49 5.06 -1.54
CA THR A 401 -25.86 5.60 -2.85
C THR A 401 -25.47 4.64 -3.98
N MET A 402 -24.27 4.04 -3.92
CA MET A 402 -23.85 3.02 -4.89
C MET A 402 -24.75 1.77 -4.86
N LYS A 403 -25.18 1.34 -3.66
CA LYS A 403 -26.07 0.19 -3.48
C LYS A 403 -27.44 0.41 -4.13
N PHE A 404 -28.04 1.58 -3.95
CA PHE A 404 -29.38 1.89 -4.45
C PHE A 404 -29.41 2.56 -5.84
N TRP A 405 -28.24 2.76 -6.45
CA TRP A 405 -28.05 3.47 -7.73
C TRP A 405 -28.91 2.92 -8.88
N ILE A 406 -29.11 1.60 -8.91
CA ILE A 406 -29.91 0.92 -9.96
C ILE A 406 -31.41 0.96 -9.62
N GLU A 407 -31.76 0.86 -8.35
CA GLU A 407 -33.13 0.71 -7.87
C GLU A 407 -33.90 2.03 -7.80
N VAL A 408 -33.19 3.15 -7.64
CA VAL A 408 -33.77 4.50 -7.57
C VAL A 408 -33.19 5.39 -8.68
N PRO A 409 -33.82 5.44 -9.86
CA PRO A 409 -33.29 6.17 -11.03
C PRO A 409 -32.98 7.65 -10.77
N ASP A 410 -33.80 8.31 -9.94
CA ASP A 410 -33.64 9.73 -9.62
C ASP A 410 -32.42 10.01 -8.72
N LEU A 411 -31.88 8.99 -8.04
CA LEU A 411 -30.75 9.14 -7.11
C LEU A 411 -29.48 9.56 -7.85
N ARG A 412 -29.25 9.00 -9.04
CA ARG A 412 -28.13 9.39 -9.91
C ARG A 412 -28.26 10.84 -10.35
N THR A 413 -29.46 11.25 -10.75
CA THR A 413 -29.75 12.62 -11.19
C THR A 413 -29.51 13.60 -10.06
N ALA A 414 -30.06 13.34 -8.87
CA ALA A 414 -29.86 14.19 -7.69
C ALA A 414 -28.38 14.32 -7.29
N ASN A 415 -27.62 13.21 -7.35
CA ASN A 415 -26.17 13.24 -7.07
C ASN A 415 -25.40 14.09 -8.08
N MET A 416 -25.71 13.99 -9.37
CA MET A 416 -25.10 14.83 -10.41
C MET A 416 -25.48 16.31 -10.25
N GLU A 417 -26.71 16.61 -9.85
CA GLU A 417 -27.13 17.97 -9.56
C GLU A 417 -26.41 18.58 -8.36
N VAL A 418 -26.07 17.78 -7.34
CA VAL A 418 -25.23 18.21 -6.22
C VAL A 418 -23.81 18.54 -6.69
N LEU A 419 -23.21 17.74 -7.56
CA LEU A 419 -21.91 18.06 -8.14
C LEU A 419 -21.96 19.33 -9.00
N HIS A 420 -23.06 19.53 -9.73
CA HIS A 420 -23.26 20.71 -10.57
C HIS A 420 -23.42 21.99 -9.75
N ILE A 421 -24.29 21.97 -8.73
CA ILE A 421 -24.58 23.16 -7.90
C ILE A 421 -23.39 23.57 -7.03
N THR A 422 -22.49 22.62 -6.74
CA THR A 422 -21.21 22.85 -6.06
C THR A 422 -20.04 23.07 -7.03
N LYS A 423 -20.30 23.09 -8.36
CA LYS A 423 -19.35 23.35 -9.45
C LYS A 423 -18.19 22.37 -9.57
N GLN A 424 -18.35 21.16 -9.05
CA GLN A 424 -17.34 20.10 -9.09
C GLN A 424 -17.24 19.42 -10.46
N ASP A 425 -18.22 19.60 -11.33
CA ASP A 425 -18.31 19.01 -12.66
C ASP A 425 -17.84 19.95 -13.79
N GLN A 426 -17.32 21.14 -13.44
CA GLN A 426 -16.91 22.14 -14.43
C GLN A 426 -15.63 21.72 -15.17
N LYS A 427 -15.56 22.00 -16.47
CA LYS A 427 -14.30 21.86 -17.22
C LYS A 427 -13.50 23.15 -17.10
N TRP A 428 -12.37 23.09 -16.42
CA TRP A 428 -11.43 24.20 -16.30
C TRP A 428 -10.38 24.02 -17.39
N ASN A 429 -10.55 24.75 -18.49
CA ASN A 429 -9.61 24.77 -19.62
C ASN A 429 -8.41 25.64 -19.32
#